data_AF-A0A931CRD9-F1
#
_entry.id   AF-A0A931CRD9-F1
#
_cell.length_a   1.000
_cell.length_b   1.000
_cell.length_c   1.000
_cell.angle_alpha   90.00
_cell.angle_beta   90.00
_cell.angle_gamma   90.00
#
_symmetry.space_group_name_H-M   'P 1'
#
loop_
_entity.id
_entity.type
_entity.pdbx_description
1 polymer ?
#
loop_
_entity_poly.entity_id
_entity_poly.type
_entity_poly.pdbx_seq_one_letter_code
_entity_poly.pdbx_strand_id
1 'polypeptide(L)'
;MSKRHRTKPRPKATPAAERSAPAPVFTTSPVATTERGGRPAALDPTHIRYLIGAVVDGVLDDHLATFSVAIAQRHQQLVRIESNRAAARIKLGDRVRVNHSIRPLYLRGATGTVVNWVGQRAVVQLDRPAGRFNTGEIRCPPLGLDHLQRLQ
;
A
#
# COMPACT_ATOMS: atom_id res chain seq x y z
N MET A 1 -45.61 31.76 -29.28
CA MET A 1 -44.78 32.55 -30.21
C MET A 1 -43.41 31.89 -30.34
N SER A 2 -43.14 31.36 -31.52
CA SER A 2 -41.88 30.74 -31.94
C SER A 2 -40.70 31.72 -31.90
N LYS A 3 -39.50 31.21 -31.61
CA LYS A 3 -38.29 31.57 -32.36
C LYS A 3 -37.33 30.38 -32.38
N ARG A 4 -37.06 29.93 -33.60
CA ARG A 4 -36.23 28.80 -34.00
C ARG A 4 -34.77 29.24 -34.26
N HIS A 5 -33.94 28.22 -34.45
CA HIS A 5 -32.65 28.18 -35.17
C HIS A 5 -31.41 28.52 -34.31
N ARG A 6 -30.28 27.82 -34.45
CA ARG A 6 -29.73 27.20 -35.66
C ARG A 6 -28.67 26.14 -35.31
N THR A 7 -28.90 24.92 -35.75
CA THR A 7 -27.92 23.84 -35.89
C THR A 7 -26.82 24.25 -36.88
N LYS A 8 -25.55 24.02 -36.53
CA LYS A 8 -24.40 24.06 -37.45
C LYS A 8 -23.84 22.65 -37.63
N PRO A 9 -23.80 22.09 -38.86
CA PRO A 9 -23.03 20.88 -39.16
C PRO A 9 -21.82 21.19 -40.06
N ARG A 10 -20.66 20.57 -39.78
CA ARG A 10 -19.53 20.35 -40.72
C ARG A 10 -18.34 19.68 -40.00
N PRO A 11 -17.37 19.04 -40.70
CA PRO A 11 -17.44 18.19 -41.89
C PRO A 11 -16.77 16.79 -41.70
N LYS A 12 -16.91 15.98 -42.75
CA LYS A 12 -16.38 14.64 -43.04
C LYS A 12 -14.91 14.39 -42.65
N ALA A 13 -14.65 13.24 -42.03
CA ALA A 13 -13.34 12.60 -41.95
C ALA A 13 -13.18 11.60 -43.11
N THR A 14 -12.09 11.73 -43.87
CA THR A 14 -11.61 10.72 -44.82
C THR A 14 -10.30 10.17 -44.28
N PRO A 15 -10.04 8.86 -44.36
CA PRO A 15 -8.87 8.22 -43.76
C PRO A 15 -7.66 8.31 -44.69
N ALA A 16 -6.48 8.50 -44.12
CA ALA A 16 -5.21 8.29 -44.81
C ALA A 16 -4.24 7.56 -43.88
N ALA A 17 -3.77 6.44 -44.39
CA ALA A 17 -2.82 5.55 -43.77
C ALA A 17 -1.46 6.22 -43.57
N GLU A 18 -0.83 5.95 -42.43
CA GLU A 18 0.60 6.19 -42.29
C GLU A 18 1.27 4.98 -41.63
N ARG A 19 2.10 4.33 -42.44
CA ARG A 19 2.97 3.21 -42.10
C ARG A 19 3.94 3.65 -41.00
N SER A 20 3.94 2.96 -39.85
CA SER A 20 5.05 3.02 -38.90
C SER A 20 5.85 1.73 -38.92
N ALA A 21 7.14 1.89 -39.20
CA ALA A 21 8.19 0.88 -39.20
C ALA A 21 8.57 0.46 -37.74
N PRO A 22 9.42 -0.56 -37.55
CA PRO A 22 9.32 -1.50 -36.43
C PRO A 22 9.89 -1.02 -35.09
N ALA A 23 9.36 -1.61 -34.02
CA ALA A 23 9.73 -1.39 -32.63
C ALA A 23 11.19 -1.79 -32.31
N PRO A 24 11.88 -1.09 -31.39
CA PRO A 24 13.21 -1.49 -30.94
C PRO A 24 13.14 -2.78 -30.11
N VAL A 25 13.92 -3.78 -30.52
CA VAL A 25 14.10 -5.03 -29.80
C VAL A 25 15.06 -4.75 -28.62
N PHE A 26 14.54 -4.67 -27.41
CA PHE A 26 15.36 -4.64 -26.20
C PHE A 26 15.89 -6.06 -25.93
N THR A 27 17.13 -6.31 -26.32
CA THR A 27 17.91 -7.47 -25.88
C THR A 27 18.34 -7.28 -24.43
N THR A 28 17.51 -7.68 -23.48
CA THR A 28 17.94 -7.86 -22.09
C THR A 28 18.60 -9.22 -21.96
N SER A 29 19.92 -9.28 -22.08
CA SER A 29 20.70 -10.44 -21.64
C SER A 29 20.57 -10.59 -20.11
N PRO A 30 20.29 -11.81 -19.60
CA PRO A 30 20.19 -12.06 -18.17
C PRO A 30 21.60 -12.36 -17.63
N VAL A 31 22.15 -11.47 -16.79
CA VAL A 31 23.37 -11.76 -16.04
C VAL A 31 23.06 -11.79 -14.55
N ALA A 32 23.10 -13.02 -14.06
CA ALA A 32 23.47 -13.45 -12.72
C ALA A 32 22.76 -12.77 -11.54
N THR A 33 21.66 -13.39 -11.13
CA THR A 33 21.22 -13.46 -9.75
C THR A 33 22.39 -13.86 -8.86
N THR A 34 23.08 -12.87 -8.29
CA THR A 34 23.90 -13.10 -7.10
C THR A 34 22.92 -13.17 -5.93
N GLU A 35 22.42 -14.37 -5.68
CA GLU A 35 21.86 -14.71 -4.38
C GLU A 35 22.98 -14.60 -3.35
N ARG A 36 23.01 -13.46 -2.66
CA ARG A 36 23.59 -13.40 -1.33
C ARG A 36 22.78 -12.40 -0.53
N GLY A 37 21.66 -12.90 0.01
CA GLY A 37 20.98 -12.31 1.16
C GLY A 37 21.88 -12.39 2.39
N GLY A 38 23.04 -11.73 2.33
CA GLY A 38 23.81 -11.43 3.52
C GLY A 38 23.01 -10.42 4.30
N ARG A 39 22.58 -10.80 5.52
CA ARG A 39 22.13 -9.82 6.50
C ARG A 39 23.23 -8.75 6.55
N PRO A 40 22.94 -7.46 6.27
CA PRO A 40 23.97 -6.44 6.36
C PRO A 40 24.58 -6.54 7.76
N ALA A 41 25.92 -6.58 7.82
CA ALA A 41 26.63 -6.64 9.09
C ALA A 41 26.04 -5.55 10.00
N ALA A 42 25.63 -5.94 11.20
CA ALA A 42 25.06 -4.99 12.13
C ALA A 42 26.10 -3.89 12.38
N LEU A 43 25.69 -2.62 12.24
CA LEU A 43 26.53 -1.51 12.64
C LEU A 43 26.93 -1.72 14.11
N ASP A 44 28.22 -1.64 14.39
CA ASP A 44 28.73 -1.71 15.76
C ASP A 44 28.04 -0.62 16.61
N PRO A 45 27.50 -0.96 17.79
CA PRO A 45 26.86 -0.01 18.71
C PRO A 45 27.64 1.29 18.94
N THR A 46 28.97 1.25 18.86
CA THR A 46 29.83 2.44 18.99
C THR A 46 29.56 3.46 17.88
N HIS A 47 29.39 3.00 16.64
CA HIS A 47 29.07 3.87 15.50
C HIS A 47 27.69 4.50 15.62
N ILE A 48 26.71 3.75 16.16
CA ILE A 48 25.37 4.28 16.41
C ILE A 48 25.42 5.40 17.46
N ARG A 49 26.17 5.21 18.55
CA ARG A 49 26.35 6.25 19.57
C ARG A 49 27.03 7.48 19.01
N TYR A 50 28.04 7.31 18.17
CA TYR A 50 28.71 8.43 17.50
C TYR A 50 27.74 9.22 16.61
N LEU A 51 26.93 8.54 15.78
CA LEU A 51 25.93 9.20 14.94
C LEU A 51 24.89 9.96 15.78
N ILE A 52 24.45 9.39 16.90
CA ILE A 52 23.54 10.07 17.84
C ILE A 52 24.21 11.33 18.40
N GLY A 53 25.48 11.23 18.85
CA GLY A 53 26.25 12.38 19.33
C GLY A 53 26.35 13.47 18.27
N ALA A 54 26.73 13.12 17.04
CA ALA A 54 26.85 14.06 15.93
C ALA A 54 25.52 14.75 15.57
N VAL A 55 24.37 14.09 15.75
CA VAL A 55 23.05 14.73 15.63
C VAL A 55 22.80 15.69 16.79
N VAL A 56 23.12 15.31 18.02
CA VAL A 56 22.92 16.15 19.21
C VAL A 56 23.81 17.39 19.18
N ASP A 57 25.04 17.24 18.70
CA ASP A 57 26.03 18.33 18.61
C ASP A 57 25.82 19.24 17.39
N GLY A 58 24.80 18.96 16.55
CA GLY A 58 24.47 19.75 15.36
C GLY A 58 25.40 19.54 14.15
N VAL A 59 26.36 18.61 14.24
CA VAL A 59 27.33 18.30 13.17
C VAL A 59 26.63 17.80 11.89
N LEU A 60 25.41 17.26 12.02
CA LEU A 60 24.64 16.69 10.91
C LEU A 60 23.40 17.49 10.52
N ASP A 61 23.26 18.74 10.96
CA ASP A 61 22.06 19.56 10.74
C ASP A 61 21.68 19.69 9.25
N ASP A 62 22.67 19.92 8.38
CA ASP A 62 22.48 20.01 6.93
C ASP A 62 22.00 18.69 6.28
N HIS A 63 22.11 17.57 7.00
CA HIS A 63 21.75 16.24 6.51
C HIS A 63 20.49 15.65 7.15
N LEU A 64 19.89 16.32 8.15
CA LEU A 64 18.71 15.80 8.87
C LEU A 64 17.52 15.56 7.94
N ALA A 65 17.33 16.40 6.93
CA ALA A 65 16.28 16.20 5.93
C ALA A 65 16.46 14.88 5.16
N THR A 66 17.68 14.59 4.73
CA THR A 66 18.01 13.35 4.01
C THR A 66 17.80 12.13 4.90
N PHE A 67 18.23 12.18 6.17
CA PHE A 67 17.98 11.09 7.12
C PHE A 67 16.49 10.86 7.36
N SER A 68 15.70 11.93 7.52
CA SER A 68 14.25 11.84 7.71
C SER A 68 13.58 11.12 6.54
N VAL A 69 13.95 11.46 5.30
CA VAL A 69 13.44 10.79 4.10
C VAL A 69 13.84 9.31 4.08
N ALA A 70 15.11 8.99 4.32
CA ALA A 70 15.59 7.62 4.31
C ALA A 70 14.89 6.76 5.39
N ILE A 71 14.72 7.30 6.60
CA ILE A 71 14.02 6.63 7.71
C ILE A 71 12.54 6.41 7.35
N ALA A 72 11.86 7.43 6.82
CA ALA A 72 10.46 7.33 6.41
C ALA A 72 10.27 6.27 5.32
N GLN A 73 11.13 6.24 4.31
CA GLN A 73 11.13 5.22 3.26
C GLN A 73 11.33 3.82 3.83
N ARG A 74 12.31 3.66 4.74
CA ARG A 74 12.56 2.36 5.37
C ARG A 74 11.37 1.89 6.20
N HIS A 75 10.75 2.79 6.96
CA HIS A 75 9.55 2.48 7.73
C HIS A 75 8.39 2.03 6.82
N GLN A 76 8.14 2.74 5.72
CA GLN A 76 7.11 2.38 4.74
C GLN A 76 7.37 1.00 4.12
N GLN A 77 8.63 0.70 3.77
CA GLN A 77 9.02 -0.62 3.25
C GLN A 77 8.72 -1.73 4.27
N LEU A 78 9.09 -1.54 5.53
CA LEU A 78 8.84 -2.51 6.60
C LEU A 78 7.34 -2.75 6.80
N VAL A 79 6.54 -1.67 6.88
CA VAL A 79 5.08 -1.77 6.98
C VAL A 79 4.49 -2.52 5.78
N ARG A 80 5.00 -2.28 4.57
CA ARG A 80 4.55 -2.99 3.36
C ARG A 80 4.90 -4.47 3.41
N ILE A 81 6.12 -4.82 3.80
CA ILE A 81 6.55 -6.23 3.96
C ILE A 81 5.65 -6.94 4.98
N GLU A 82 5.39 -6.30 6.12
CA GLU A 82 4.58 -6.90 7.16
C GLU A 82 3.11 -6.99 6.76
N SER A 83 2.59 -5.98 6.05
CA SER A 83 1.24 -6.01 5.48
C SER A 83 1.08 -7.12 4.44
N ASN A 84 2.09 -7.35 3.60
CA ASN A 84 2.07 -8.45 2.62
C ASN A 84 2.08 -9.82 3.33
N ARG A 85 2.89 -9.97 4.39
CA ARG A 85 2.90 -11.19 5.21
C ARG A 85 1.56 -11.43 5.90
N ALA A 86 0.96 -10.39 6.46
CA ALA A 86 -0.36 -10.47 7.06
C ALA A 86 -1.43 -10.81 6.02
N ALA A 87 -1.39 -10.19 4.83
CA ALA A 87 -2.30 -10.49 3.74
C ALA A 87 -2.23 -11.97 3.32
N ALA A 88 -1.02 -12.53 3.21
CA ALA A 88 -0.82 -13.92 2.84
C ALA A 88 -1.42 -14.93 3.85
N ARG A 89 -1.67 -14.49 5.10
CA ARG A 89 -2.26 -15.31 6.16
C ARG A 89 -3.79 -15.19 6.26
N ILE A 90 -4.40 -14.18 5.61
CA ILE A 90 -5.83 -13.91 5.69
C ILE A 90 -6.49 -14.38 4.38
N LYS A 91 -7.50 -15.23 4.48
CA LYS A 91 -8.27 -15.81 3.37
C LYS A 91 -9.70 -15.29 3.37
N LEU A 92 -10.36 -15.43 2.22
CA LEU A 92 -11.80 -15.22 2.12
C LEU A 92 -12.53 -16.22 3.03
N GLY A 93 -13.54 -15.76 3.75
CA GLY A 93 -14.31 -16.55 4.71
C GLY A 93 -13.72 -16.59 6.13
N ASP A 94 -12.51 -16.07 6.34
CA ASP A 94 -11.90 -16.05 7.67
C ASP A 94 -12.67 -15.14 8.62
N ARG A 95 -12.78 -15.59 9.87
CA ARG A 95 -13.31 -14.79 10.98
C ARG A 95 -12.20 -13.93 11.55
N VAL A 96 -12.44 -12.63 11.60
CA VAL A 96 -11.44 -11.65 11.99
C VAL A 96 -11.99 -10.68 13.03
N ARG A 97 -11.08 -10.13 13.82
CA ARG A 97 -11.32 -9.01 14.74
C ARG A 97 -10.50 -7.82 14.30
N VAL A 98 -11.13 -6.66 14.25
CA VAL A 98 -10.43 -5.38 14.04
C VAL A 98 -9.62 -5.04 15.29
N ASN A 99 -8.30 -4.88 15.15
CA ASN A 99 -7.42 -4.63 16.28
C ASN A 99 -7.22 -3.14 16.60
N HIS A 100 -6.38 -2.85 17.58
CA HIS A 100 -6.16 -1.48 18.08
C HIS A 100 -5.40 -0.58 17.10
N SER A 101 -4.73 -1.12 16.08
CA SER A 101 -4.01 -0.32 15.09
C SER A 101 -4.96 0.44 14.17
N ILE A 102 -6.21 -0.01 14.06
CA ILE A 102 -7.22 0.62 13.21
C ILE A 102 -7.79 1.89 13.84
N ARG A 103 -7.97 2.85 12.93
CA ARG A 103 -8.81 4.03 13.10
C ARG A 103 -9.98 3.89 12.12
N PRO A 104 -11.21 4.25 12.50
CA PRO A 104 -11.64 4.91 13.74
C PRO A 104 -11.70 4.03 15.00
N LEU A 105 -11.70 4.66 16.19
CA LEU A 105 -11.67 3.96 17.49
C LEU A 105 -12.87 3.03 17.71
N TYR A 106 -14.05 3.40 17.24
CA TYR A 106 -15.27 2.62 17.41
C TYR A 106 -15.27 1.29 16.63
N LEU A 107 -14.31 1.08 15.71
CA LEU A 107 -14.15 -0.21 15.03
C LEU A 107 -13.29 -1.19 15.83
N ARG A 108 -12.56 -0.74 16.85
CA ARG A 108 -11.67 -1.60 17.61
C ARG A 108 -12.48 -2.68 18.33
N GLY A 109 -12.04 -3.93 18.20
CA GLY A 109 -12.73 -5.10 18.74
C GLY A 109 -13.92 -5.56 17.90
N ALA A 110 -14.34 -4.82 16.87
CA ALA A 110 -15.42 -5.26 15.99
C ALA A 110 -15.02 -6.55 15.28
N THR A 111 -15.96 -7.48 15.19
CA THR A 111 -15.77 -8.81 14.60
C THR A 111 -16.52 -8.92 13.29
N GLY A 112 -16.01 -9.77 12.39
CA GLY A 112 -16.62 -9.96 11.09
C GLY A 112 -15.97 -11.07 10.29
N THR A 113 -16.41 -11.19 9.04
CA THR A 113 -15.93 -12.17 8.07
C THR A 113 -15.29 -11.46 6.89
N VAL A 114 -14.13 -11.94 6.43
CA VAL A 114 -13.51 -11.43 5.20
C VAL A 114 -14.32 -11.90 4.00
N VAL A 115 -14.91 -10.97 3.26
CA VAL A 115 -15.81 -11.28 2.13
C VAL A 115 -15.20 -10.98 0.77
N ASN A 116 -14.20 -10.10 0.69
CA ASN A 116 -13.52 -9.77 -0.56
C ASN A 116 -12.13 -9.14 -0.30
N TRP A 117 -11.40 -8.85 -1.37
CA TRP A 117 -10.18 -8.04 -1.38
C TRP A 117 -10.30 -6.91 -2.41
N VAL A 118 -9.90 -5.70 -2.02
CA VAL A 118 -9.80 -4.55 -2.93
C VAL A 118 -8.38 -4.00 -2.85
N GLY A 119 -7.59 -4.28 -3.88
CA GLY A 119 -6.16 -4.02 -3.86
C GLY A 119 -5.47 -4.80 -2.73
N GLN A 120 -4.77 -4.09 -1.85
CA GLN A 120 -4.07 -4.67 -0.68
C GLN A 120 -4.91 -4.62 0.62
N ARG A 121 -6.21 -4.33 0.52
CA ARG A 121 -7.11 -4.24 1.68
C ARG A 121 -8.12 -5.36 1.66
N ALA A 122 -8.31 -6.00 2.81
CA ALA A 122 -9.39 -6.94 3.02
C ALA A 122 -10.71 -6.17 3.16
N VAL A 123 -11.75 -6.67 2.51
CA VAL A 123 -13.13 -6.23 2.72
C VAL A 123 -13.74 -7.17 3.75
N VAL A 124 -14.18 -6.60 4.86
CA VAL A 124 -14.75 -7.35 5.99
C VAL A 124 -16.21 -6.95 6.15
N GLN A 125 -17.09 -7.95 6.17
CA GLN A 125 -18.47 -7.79 6.61
C GLN A 125 -18.50 -7.93 8.13
N LEU A 126 -18.77 -6.84 8.83
CA LEU A 126 -18.93 -6.82 10.27
C LEU A 126 -20.20 -7.56 10.68
N ASP A 127 -20.15 -8.21 11.85
CA ASP A 127 -21.31 -8.88 12.46
C ASP A 127 -22.41 -7.90 12.85
N ARG A 128 -21.98 -6.70 13.25
CA ARG A 128 -22.86 -5.58 13.59
C ARG A 128 -22.34 -4.33 12.89
N PRO A 129 -23.20 -3.56 12.21
CA PRO A 129 -22.84 -2.24 11.70
C PRO A 129 -22.24 -1.37 12.82
N ALA A 130 -21.22 -0.57 12.49
CA ALA A 130 -20.50 0.22 13.49
C ALA A 130 -20.17 1.63 12.98
N GLY A 131 -20.56 2.64 13.77
CA GLY A 131 -20.34 4.05 13.47
C GLY A 131 -20.91 4.42 12.09
N ARG A 132 -20.07 4.96 11.20
CA ARG A 132 -20.48 5.36 9.85
C ARG A 132 -20.70 4.20 8.86
N PHE A 133 -20.37 2.96 9.23
CA PHE A 133 -20.44 1.80 8.35
C PHE A 133 -21.76 1.06 8.55
N ASN A 134 -22.85 1.69 8.12
CA ASN A 134 -24.22 1.21 8.34
C ASN A 134 -24.54 -0.09 7.59
N THR A 135 -23.84 -0.36 6.49
CA THR A 135 -23.93 -1.63 5.74
C THR A 135 -23.13 -2.76 6.41
N GLY A 136 -22.30 -2.44 7.40
CA GLY A 136 -21.36 -3.38 8.02
C GLY A 136 -20.11 -3.68 7.17
N GLU A 137 -20.03 -3.22 5.92
CA GLU A 137 -18.83 -3.45 5.09
C GLU A 137 -17.73 -2.43 5.43
N ILE A 138 -16.53 -2.93 5.72
CA ILE A 138 -15.34 -2.10 5.91
C ILE A 138 -14.18 -2.57 5.06
N ARG A 139 -13.33 -1.63 4.64
CA ARG A 139 -12.03 -1.93 4.01
C ARG A 139 -10.94 -1.73 5.04
N CYS A 140 -10.22 -2.81 5.34
CA CYS A 140 -9.23 -2.81 6.40
C CYS A 140 -7.86 -3.25 5.86
N PRO A 141 -6.75 -2.58 6.22
CA PRO A 141 -5.43 -3.14 5.96
C PRO A 141 -5.26 -4.46 6.74
N PRO A 142 -4.52 -5.43 6.20
CA PRO A 142 -4.29 -6.74 6.82
C PRO A 142 -3.72 -6.67 8.24
N LEU A 143 -2.82 -5.72 8.51
CA LEU A 143 -2.24 -5.49 9.84
C LEU A 143 -3.27 -5.05 10.89
N GLY A 144 -4.42 -4.59 10.45
CA GLY A 144 -5.52 -4.20 11.31
C GLY A 144 -6.45 -5.32 11.73
N LEU A 145 -6.17 -6.55 11.28
CA LEU A 145 -7.05 -7.70 11.47
C LEU A 145 -6.31 -8.81 12.23
N ASP A 146 -6.89 -9.22 13.35
CA ASP A 146 -6.49 -10.42 14.08
C ASP A 146 -7.38 -11.58 13.64
N HIS A 147 -6.80 -12.76 13.49
CA HIS A 147 -7.57 -13.99 13.29
C HIS A 147 -8.34 -14.37 14.55
N LEU A 148 -9.65 -14.58 14.42
CA LEU A 148 -10.45 -15.22 15.45
C LEU A 148 -10.47 -16.71 15.14
N GLN A 149 -9.53 -17.46 15.72
CA GLN A 149 -9.61 -18.91 15.67
C GLN A 149 -10.96 -19.35 16.26
N ARG A 150 -11.67 -20.24 15.56
CA ARG A 150 -12.73 -21.01 16.22
C ARG A 150 -12.04 -21.84 17.28
N LEU A 151 -12.42 -21.63 18.55
CA LEU A 151 -12.27 -22.67 19.56
C LEU A 151 -13.02 -23.89 19.00
N GLN A 152 -12.27 -24.93 18.63
CA GLN A 152 -12.81 -26.25 18.38
C GLN A 152 -13.05 -26.95 19.71
#